data_AF-A0AAU8XWX2-F1
#
_entry.id   AF-A0AAU8XWX2-F1
#
_cell.length_a   1.000
_cell.length_b   1.000
_cell.length_c   1.000
_cell.angle_alpha   90.00
_cell.angle_beta   90.00
_cell.angle_gamma   90.00
#
_symmetry.space_group_name_H-M   'P 1'
#
loop_
_entity.id
_entity.type
_entity.pdbx_description
1 polymer ?
#
loop_
_entity_poly.entity_id
_entity_poly.type
_entity_poly.pdbx_seq_one_letter_code
_entity_poly.pdbx_strand_id
1 'polypeptide(L)'
;MNEFKQVHQQSNKQEGITVLHSFYSKWQKAYKHVIQNVKDLEADLLVFYNYPKQIRSSIYSTNMIESFNNVVKRKAKPKAEFPNEQLLDIFIGIQAMSYNDRYFKRIHKGFGQVQDTLESYFE
;
A
#
# COMPACT_ATOMS: atom_id res chain seq x y z
N MET A 1 11.33 9.04 -10.19
CA MET A 1 10.30 8.40 -11.05
C MET A 1 8.93 8.98 -10.72
N ASN A 2 8.63 10.18 -11.21
CA ASN A 2 7.27 10.73 -11.10
C ASN A 2 6.32 10.09 -12.12
N GLU A 3 6.86 9.43 -13.14
CA GLU A 3 6.11 8.77 -14.21
C GLU A 3 5.29 7.58 -13.69
N PHE A 4 5.82 6.79 -12.75
CA PHE A 4 5.07 5.67 -12.17
C PHE A 4 3.85 6.15 -11.36
N LYS A 5 3.95 7.32 -10.71
CA LYS A 5 2.81 7.91 -9.98
C LYS A 5 1.63 8.23 -10.90
N GLN A 6 1.90 8.51 -12.18
CA GLN A 6 0.84 8.77 -13.17
C GLN A 6 -0.06 7.56 -13.37
N VAL A 7 0.46 6.33 -13.21
CA VAL A 7 -0.32 5.09 -13.30
C VAL A 7 -1.47 5.08 -12.29
N HIS A 8 -1.29 5.70 -11.12
CA HIS A 8 -2.32 5.76 -10.07
C HIS A 8 -3.31 6.93 -10.22
N GLN A 9 -2.99 7.91 -11.07
CA GLN A 9 -3.76 9.14 -11.23
C GLN A 9 -4.79 9.08 -12.37
N GLN A 10 -4.77 8.02 -13.20
CA GLN A 10 -5.67 7.91 -14.35
C GLN A 10 -7.12 7.65 -13.90
N SER A 11 -8.06 7.95 -14.80
CA SER A 11 -9.49 7.85 -14.49
C SER A 11 -9.96 6.41 -14.54
N ASN A 12 -9.42 5.62 -15.47
CA ASN A 12 -9.79 4.23 -15.70
C ASN A 12 -8.55 3.32 -15.91
N LYS A 13 -8.79 2.00 -15.87
CA LYS A 13 -7.74 0.98 -15.98
C LYS A 13 -7.01 1.01 -17.33
N GLN A 14 -7.72 1.30 -18.43
CA GLN A 14 -7.13 1.30 -19.78
C GLN A 14 -6.11 2.43 -19.95
N GLU A 15 -6.43 3.62 -19.47
CA GLU A 15 -5.48 4.74 -19.39
C GLU A 15 -4.28 4.38 -18.52
N GLY A 16 -4.52 3.74 -17.36
CA GLY A 16 -3.47 3.25 -16.46
C GLY A 16 -2.49 2.30 -17.15
N ILE A 17 -3.00 1.33 -17.93
CA ILE A 17 -2.20 0.38 -18.73
C ILE A 17 -1.35 1.13 -19.75
N THR A 18 -1.94 2.11 -20.45
CA THR A 18 -1.24 2.89 -21.48
C THR A 18 -0.04 3.65 -20.89
N VAL A 19 -0.23 4.28 -19.73
CA VAL A 19 0.83 4.98 -19.00
C VAL A 19 1.89 3.99 -18.51
N LEU A 20 1.47 2.80 -18.03
CA LEU A 20 2.37 1.78 -17.53
C LEU A 20 3.24 1.17 -18.64
N HIS A 21 2.69 0.94 -19.84
CA HIS A 21 3.45 0.54 -21.03
C HIS A 21 4.47 1.60 -21.49
N SER A 22 4.07 2.88 -21.41
CA SER A 22 4.99 3.99 -21.68
C SER A 22 6.14 4.02 -20.67
N PHE A 23 5.84 3.74 -19.39
CA PHE A 23 6.84 3.60 -18.35
C PHE A 23 7.82 2.44 -18.63
N TYR A 24 7.31 1.26 -19.05
CA TYR A 24 8.16 0.14 -19.44
C TYR A 24 9.13 0.51 -20.55
N SER A 25 8.62 1.10 -21.63
CA SER A 25 9.42 1.47 -22.80
C SER A 25 10.57 2.42 -22.44
N LYS A 26 10.33 3.36 -21.52
CA LYS A 26 11.32 4.34 -21.07
C LYS A 26 12.42 3.70 -20.20
N TRP A 27 12.05 2.81 -19.29
CA TRP A 27 12.96 2.34 -18.24
C TRP A 27 13.51 0.93 -18.46
N GLN A 28 13.01 0.18 -19.43
CA GLN A 28 13.42 -1.21 -19.70
C GLN A 28 14.93 -1.35 -19.96
N LYS A 29 15.56 -0.36 -20.62
CA LYS A 29 17.01 -0.39 -20.88
C LYS A 29 17.84 -0.19 -19.62
N ALA A 30 17.40 0.66 -18.70
CA ALA A 30 18.14 0.99 -17.49
C ALA A 30 17.87 0.00 -16.35
N TYR A 31 16.64 -0.52 -16.24
CA TYR A 31 16.19 -1.33 -15.11
C TYR A 31 15.44 -2.58 -15.55
N LYS A 32 16.08 -3.44 -16.36
CA LYS A 32 15.47 -4.63 -16.96
C LYS A 32 14.75 -5.52 -15.94
N HIS A 33 15.41 -5.86 -14.82
CA HIS A 33 14.82 -6.72 -13.78
C HIS A 33 13.62 -6.08 -13.07
N VAL A 34 13.69 -4.78 -12.76
CA VAL A 34 12.58 -4.05 -12.14
C VAL A 34 11.38 -4.06 -13.07
N ILE A 35 11.59 -3.76 -14.36
CA ILE A 35 10.51 -3.79 -15.35
C ILE A 35 9.92 -5.17 -15.50
N GLN A 36 10.73 -6.23 -15.50
CA GLN A 36 10.21 -7.60 -15.56
C GLN A 36 9.29 -7.89 -14.36
N ASN A 37 9.74 -7.62 -13.14
CA ASN A 37 8.93 -7.84 -11.94
C ASN A 37 7.61 -7.03 -11.97
N VAL A 38 7.64 -5.78 -12.47
CA VAL A 38 6.43 -4.95 -12.57
C VAL A 38 5.48 -5.48 -13.66
N LYS A 39 5.99 -6.08 -14.74
CA LYS A 39 5.14 -6.76 -15.74
C LYS A 39 4.50 -8.01 -15.16
N ASP A 40 5.26 -8.80 -14.40
CA ASP A 40 4.76 -10.02 -13.77
C ASP A 40 3.64 -9.69 -12.75
N LEU A 41 3.74 -8.54 -12.07
CA LEU A 41 2.76 -8.04 -11.11
C LEU A 41 1.70 -7.10 -11.72
N GLU A 42 1.68 -6.90 -13.04
CA GLU A 42 0.86 -5.87 -13.69
C GLU A 42 -0.63 -6.04 -13.39
N ALA A 43 -1.12 -7.28 -13.46
CA ALA A 43 -2.52 -7.61 -13.20
C ALA A 43 -2.94 -7.17 -11.79
N ASP A 44 -2.11 -7.51 -10.79
CA ASP A 44 -2.34 -7.20 -9.37
C ASP A 44 -2.21 -5.71 -9.08
N LEU A 45 -1.21 -5.06 -9.68
CA LEU A 45 -0.95 -3.63 -9.52
C LEU A 45 -2.15 -2.77 -9.95
N LEU A 46 -2.92 -3.22 -10.93
CA LEU A 46 -4.05 -2.48 -11.48
C LEU A 46 -5.41 -2.86 -10.85
N VAL A 47 -5.46 -3.80 -9.91
CA VAL A 47 -6.71 -4.23 -9.25
C VAL A 47 -7.40 -3.07 -8.52
N PHE A 48 -6.65 -2.09 -8.01
CA PHE A 48 -7.26 -0.94 -7.32
C PHE A 48 -8.25 -0.15 -8.20
N TYR A 49 -8.17 -0.24 -9.53
CA TYR A 49 -9.13 0.39 -10.43
C TYR A 49 -10.56 -0.18 -10.33
N ASN A 50 -10.70 -1.42 -9.85
CA ASN A 50 -12.00 -2.08 -9.64
C ASN A 50 -12.76 -1.46 -8.44
N TYR A 51 -12.08 -0.66 -7.63
CA TYR A 51 -12.67 0.00 -6.46
C TYR A 51 -13.07 1.45 -6.75
N PRO A 52 -14.02 2.01 -5.97
CA PRO A 52 -14.43 3.40 -6.09
C PRO A 52 -13.25 4.37 -5.99
N LYS A 53 -13.28 5.43 -6.81
CA LYS A 53 -12.20 6.43 -6.92
C LYS A 53 -11.81 7.03 -5.56
N GLN A 54 -12.79 7.17 -4.67
CA GLN A 54 -12.67 7.72 -3.32
C GLN A 54 -11.64 6.96 -2.46
N ILE A 55 -11.53 5.63 -2.62
CA ILE A 55 -10.64 4.79 -1.81
C ILE A 55 -9.35 4.39 -2.51
N ARG A 56 -9.24 4.59 -3.83
CA ARG A 56 -8.04 4.20 -4.60
C ARG A 56 -6.74 4.71 -3.97
N SER A 57 -6.74 5.98 -3.54
CA SER A 57 -5.56 6.60 -2.91
C SER A 57 -5.12 5.94 -1.62
N SER A 58 -6.05 5.32 -0.91
CA SER A 58 -5.77 4.57 0.30
C SER A 58 -5.25 3.17 0.03
N ILE A 59 -5.62 2.58 -1.11
CA ILE A 59 -5.17 1.25 -1.54
C ILE A 59 -3.73 1.33 -2.06
N TYR A 60 -3.42 2.27 -2.96
CA TYR A 60 -2.08 2.34 -3.56
C TYR A 60 -1.04 3.09 -2.71
N SER A 61 -1.46 3.76 -1.62
CA SER A 61 -0.54 4.49 -0.74
C SER A 61 0.07 3.55 0.30
N THR A 62 1.39 3.66 0.49
CA THR A 62 2.13 2.95 1.55
C THR A 62 2.11 3.68 2.90
N ASN A 63 1.41 4.82 3.01
CA ASN A 63 1.47 5.67 4.21
C ASN A 63 1.06 4.95 5.50
N MET A 64 0.04 4.09 5.44
CA MET A 64 -0.43 3.36 6.62
C MET A 64 0.61 2.34 7.11
N ILE A 65 1.13 1.51 6.19
CA ILE A 65 2.15 0.51 6.51
C ILE A 65 3.47 1.15 6.92
N GLU A 66 3.87 2.26 6.27
CA GLU A 66 5.08 3.01 6.62
C GLU A 66 4.94 3.70 7.98
N SER A 67 3.76 4.25 8.29
CA SER A 67 3.46 4.84 9.60
C SER A 67 3.65 3.81 10.71
N PHE A 68 3.09 2.61 10.57
CA PHE A 68 3.26 1.52 11.53
C PHE A 68 4.72 1.06 11.61
N ASN A 69 5.37 0.78 10.48
CA ASN A 69 6.77 0.36 10.42
C ASN A 69 7.70 1.37 11.09
N ASN A 70 7.44 2.67 10.95
CA ASN A 70 8.21 3.72 11.61
C ASN A 70 8.02 3.73 13.12
N VAL A 71 6.81 3.43 13.62
CA VAL A 71 6.56 3.25 15.06
C VAL A 71 7.38 2.08 15.59
N VAL A 72 7.31 0.92 14.93
CA VAL A 72 8.07 -0.28 15.31
C VAL A 72 9.57 0.00 15.32
N LYS A 73 10.12 0.54 14.23
CA LYS A 73 11.55 0.88 14.12
C LYS A 73 12.02 1.83 15.23
N ARG A 74 11.23 2.88 15.51
CA ARG A 74 11.57 3.86 16.57
C ARG A 74 11.59 3.21 17.95
N LYS A 75 10.64 2.31 18.23
CA LYS A 75 10.51 1.63 19.52
C LYS A 75 11.51 0.50 19.70
N ALA A 76 11.94 -0.13 18.60
CA ALA A 76 12.97 -1.16 18.60
C ALA A 76 14.39 -0.57 18.69
N LYS A 77 14.64 0.63 18.15
CA LYS A 77 15.97 1.28 18.14
C LYS A 77 16.72 1.30 19.49
N PRO A 78 16.10 1.57 20.66
CA PRO A 78 16.81 1.52 21.94
C PRO A 78 17.03 0.10 22.49
N LYS A 79 16.47 -0.95 21.88
CA LYS A 79 16.70 -2.34 22.26
C LYS A 79 17.98 -2.83 21.58
N ALA A 80 18.97 -3.26 22.36
CA ALA A 80 20.23 -3.80 21.81
C ALA A 80 19.99 -5.17 21.15
N GLU A 81 19.24 -6.04 21.81
CA GLU A 81 18.84 -7.36 21.31
C GLU A 81 17.55 -7.83 21.98
N PHE A 82 16.92 -8.85 21.40
CA PHE A 82 15.83 -9.59 22.02
C PHE A 82 16.36 -10.93 22.52
N PRO A 83 16.14 -11.31 23.80
CA PRO A 83 16.70 -12.54 24.36
C PRO A 83 16.21 -13.84 23.69
N ASN A 84 15.03 -13.82 23.08
CA ASN A 84 14.48 -14.91 22.28
C ASN A 84 13.36 -14.38 21.34
N GLU A 85 12.92 -15.23 20.42
CA GLU A 85 11.87 -14.92 19.44
C GLU A 85 10.51 -14.59 20.09
N GLN A 86 10.14 -15.27 21.18
CA GLN A 86 8.88 -15.00 21.88
C GLN A 86 8.80 -13.57 22.42
N LEU A 87 9.92 -13.03 22.92
CA LEU A 87 9.97 -11.65 23.39
C LEU A 87 9.91 -10.64 22.24
N LEU A 88 10.39 -11.00 21.05
CA LEU A 88 10.20 -10.19 19.84
C LEU A 88 8.72 -10.17 19.44
N ASP A 89 8.04 -11.31 19.44
CA ASP A 89 6.62 -11.40 19.11
C ASP A 89 5.76 -10.59 20.08
N ILE A 90 5.99 -10.73 21.39
CA ILE A 90 5.31 -9.93 22.41
C ILE A 90 5.56 -8.44 22.19
N PHE A 91 6.80 -8.05 21.87
CA PHE A 91 7.13 -6.65 21.60
C PHE A 91 6.35 -6.09 20.40
N ILE A 92 6.32 -6.82 19.28
CA ILE A 92 5.58 -6.43 18.07
C ILE A 92 4.08 -6.39 18.36
N GLY A 93 3.54 -7.38 19.07
CA GLY A 93 2.14 -7.43 19.49
C GLY A 93 1.73 -6.20 20.30
N ILE A 94 2.54 -5.80 21.29
CA ILE A 94 2.30 -4.59 22.08
C ILE A 94 2.32 -3.34 21.18
N GLN A 95 3.23 -3.24 20.21
CA GLN A 95 3.25 -2.10 19.28
C GLN A 95 2.00 -2.07 18.40
N ALA A 96 1.55 -3.22 17.90
CA ALA A 96 0.34 -3.35 17.09
C ALA A 96 -0.91 -2.97 17.89
N MET A 97 -1.08 -3.49 19.10
CA MET A 97 -2.19 -3.14 20.00
C MET A 97 -2.21 -1.64 20.30
N SER A 98 -1.06 -1.08 20.70
CA SER A 98 -0.95 0.36 20.99
C SER A 98 -1.24 1.24 19.77
N TYR A 99 -0.85 0.80 18.57
CA TYR A 99 -1.17 1.49 17.32
C TYR A 99 -2.68 1.42 17.05
N ASN A 100 -3.27 0.24 17.15
CA ASN A 100 -4.69 0.02 16.93
C ASN A 100 -5.53 0.87 17.88
N ASP A 101 -5.25 0.87 19.19
CA ASP A 101 -6.00 1.68 20.17
C ASP A 101 -6.00 3.17 19.82
N ARG A 102 -4.87 3.69 19.34
CA ARG A 102 -4.74 5.10 18.94
C ARG A 102 -5.58 5.46 17.72
N TYR A 103 -5.70 4.55 16.77
CA TYR A 103 -6.35 4.78 15.48
C TYR A 103 -7.72 4.10 15.34
N PHE A 104 -8.18 3.37 16.37
CA PHE A 104 -9.36 2.51 16.34
C PHE A 104 -10.63 3.19 15.84
N LYS A 105 -10.88 4.42 16.30
CA LYS A 105 -12.08 5.19 15.94
C LYS A 105 -11.96 5.94 14.61
N ARG A 106 -10.83 5.82 13.89
CA ARG A 106 -10.60 6.58 12.67
C ARG A 106 -11.06 5.79 11.45
N ILE A 107 -11.95 6.39 10.68
CA ILE A 107 -12.26 5.92 9.34
C ILE A 107 -11.21 6.48 8.39
N HIS A 108 -10.59 5.61 7.61
CA HIS A 108 -9.56 6.02 6.67
C HIS A 108 -10.18 6.76 5.47
N LYS A 109 -9.36 7.56 4.78
CA LYS A 109 -9.82 8.48 3.73
C LYS A 109 -10.67 7.75 2.67
N GLY A 110 -11.82 8.32 2.34
CA GLY A 110 -12.71 7.81 1.29
C GLY A 110 -13.61 6.66 1.72
N PHE A 111 -13.20 5.82 2.69
CA PHE A 111 -13.97 4.64 3.10
C PHE A 111 -15.36 4.99 3.65
N GLY A 112 -15.47 6.05 4.46
CA GLY A 112 -16.77 6.49 4.97
C GLY A 112 -17.73 7.04 3.91
N GLN A 113 -17.28 7.28 2.67
CA GLN A 113 -18.13 7.78 1.58
C GLN A 113 -18.68 6.67 0.69
N VAL A 114 -18.12 5.47 0.77
CA VAL A 114 -18.40 4.36 -0.15
C VAL A 114 -18.78 3.08 0.58
N GLN A 115 -19.21 3.20 1.84
CA GLN A 115 -19.53 2.05 2.70
C GLN A 115 -20.58 1.14 2.04
N ASP A 116 -21.74 1.70 1.67
CA ASP A 116 -22.82 0.95 1.01
C ASP A 116 -22.38 0.30 -0.31
N THR A 117 -21.52 0.99 -1.08
CA THR A 117 -20.97 0.46 -2.35
C THR A 117 -20.00 -0.70 -2.11
N LEU A 118 -19.27 -0.70 -1.00
CA LEU A 118 -18.37 -1.79 -0.65
C LEU A 118 -19.15 -2.98 -0.09
N GLU A 119 -20.20 -2.74 0.69
CA GLU A 119 -21.06 -3.78 1.24
C GLU A 119 -21.75 -4.57 0.11
N SER A 120 -22.22 -3.89 -0.94
CA SER A 120 -22.84 -4.56 -2.10
C SER A 120 -21.90 -5.43 -2.94
N TYR A 121 -20.58 -5.37 -2.72
CA TYR A 121 -19.64 -6.29 -3.38
C TYR A 121 -19.62 -7.68 -2.74
N PHE A 122 -20.17 -7.83 -1.54
CA PHE A 122 -20.18 -9.06 -0.76
C PHE A 122 -21.59 -9.65 -0.58
N GLU A 123 -22.61 -8.99 -1.13
CA GLU A 123 -23.97 -9.53 -1.29
C GLU A 123 -24.05 -10.44 -2.53
#